data_AF-A0A1A2ALX3-F1
#
_entry.id   AF-A0A1A2ALX3-F1
#
_cell.length_a   1.000
_cell.length_b   1.000
_cell.length_c   1.000
_cell.angle_alpha   90.00
_cell.angle_beta   90.00
_cell.angle_gamma   90.00
#
_symmetry.space_group_name_H-M   'P 1'
#
loop_
_entity.id
_entity.type
_entity.pdbx_description
1 polymer ?
#
loop_
_entity_poly.entity_id
_entity_poly.type
_entity_poly.pdbx_seq_one_letter_code
_entity_poly.pdbx_strand_id
1 'polypeptide(L)'
;MSEDRSGHHRFQGLATTAIHAGYRPDPATGAVNAPIYASSTFAQDGVGGLRGGFEYARTGNPTRAALEASLAAVEEGAFGRAFSSGMAATDCALRAMLRPGDHVVIPDDAYGGTFRLIDKVFTRWNVQYTPVALSDLDAVRAAITPQTRLIWVETPTNPLLTIADIAAISDIGHQSSAKVLVDNTFASPALQQPLTLAADVVLHSTTKYIGGHSDVVGGALITNDHDLDDAFAFLQNGAGAVPGPFDAYLTMRGLKTLVLRMQRHSENALAVAEFLAGHPSVSAVLYPGLPGHPGHQIAARQMRGFGGMVSMRMRGGRRAAEKLCARTQVFILAESLGGVESLIELPSAMTHASTAGSQLEVPDDLVRLSVGIEDAADLLADLEQALT
;
A
#
# COMPACT_ATOMS: atom_id res chain seq x y z
N MET A 1 33.95 -21.09 21.81
CA MET A 1 32.77 -21.78 22.33
C MET A 1 31.59 -21.32 21.48
N SER A 2 30.90 -22.29 20.88
CA SER A 2 29.84 -22.08 19.89
C SER A 2 28.60 -21.45 20.51
N GLU A 3 28.22 -20.27 20.04
CA GLU A 3 26.86 -19.77 20.21
C GLU A 3 26.11 -19.94 18.90
N ASP A 4 25.09 -20.78 19.01
CA ASP A 4 24.12 -21.16 18.01
C ASP A 4 23.44 -19.93 17.38
N ARG A 5 23.79 -19.64 16.12
CA ARG A 5 23.22 -18.54 15.33
C ARG A 5 21.91 -18.91 14.63
N SER A 6 21.20 -19.97 15.05
CA SER A 6 19.85 -20.26 14.56
C SER A 6 18.78 -19.77 15.53
N GLY A 7 18.72 -18.47 15.76
CA GLY A 7 17.62 -17.84 16.48
C GLY A 7 16.40 -17.64 15.58
N HIS A 8 15.86 -18.71 14.98
CA HIS A 8 14.49 -18.70 14.46
C HIS A 8 13.57 -18.44 15.65
N HIS A 9 13.05 -17.22 15.79
CA HIS A 9 12.06 -16.96 16.81
C HIS A 9 10.83 -17.82 16.51
N ARG A 10 10.51 -18.70 17.47
CA ARG A 10 9.45 -19.72 17.47
C ARG A 10 8.02 -19.15 17.44
N PHE A 11 7.86 -17.87 17.17
CA PHE A 11 6.59 -17.14 17.29
C PHE A 11 6.04 -16.83 15.90
N GLN A 12 4.80 -17.27 15.65
CA GLN A 12 4.16 -17.20 14.32
C GLN A 12 3.24 -15.98 14.15
N GLY A 13 2.91 -15.26 15.22
CA GLY A 13 1.88 -14.21 15.18
C GLY A 13 2.35 -12.92 14.50
N LEU A 14 1.58 -12.42 13.53
CA LEU A 14 1.90 -11.20 12.79
C LEU A 14 2.08 -9.97 13.68
N ALA A 15 1.29 -9.82 14.75
CA ALA A 15 1.46 -8.73 15.72
C ALA A 15 2.81 -8.82 16.46
N THR A 16 3.25 -10.03 16.82
CA THR A 16 4.57 -10.25 17.41
C THR A 16 5.67 -9.89 16.42
N THR A 17 5.53 -10.29 15.16
CA THR A 17 6.44 -9.93 14.07
C THR A 17 6.52 -8.41 13.89
N ALA A 18 5.39 -7.71 13.82
CA ALA A 18 5.35 -6.26 13.64
C ALA A 18 6.03 -5.47 14.78
N ILE A 19 6.10 -6.06 16.00
CA ILE A 19 6.71 -5.43 17.17
C ILE A 19 8.22 -5.74 17.27
N HIS A 20 8.63 -6.96 16.93
CA HIS A 20 9.95 -7.51 17.27
C HIS A 20 10.84 -7.84 16.06
N ALA A 21 10.29 -7.92 14.85
CA ALA A 21 11.11 -8.12 13.66
C ALA A 21 11.96 -6.86 13.37
N GLY A 22 13.03 -7.06 12.61
CA GLY A 22 13.92 -5.99 12.14
C GLY A 22 14.86 -5.36 13.16
N TYR A 23 14.51 -5.30 14.45
CA TYR A 23 15.38 -4.77 15.50
C TYR A 23 15.47 -5.68 16.72
N ARG A 24 16.69 -5.96 17.17
CA ARG A 24 16.97 -6.58 18.47
C ARG A 24 17.58 -5.55 19.41
N PRO A 25 17.35 -5.65 20.73
CA PRO A 25 17.94 -4.72 21.68
C PRO A 25 19.45 -4.57 21.46
N ASP A 26 19.90 -3.33 21.37
CA ASP A 26 21.28 -3.01 21.01
C ASP A 26 22.26 -3.65 22.01
N PRO A 27 23.26 -4.44 21.55
CA PRO A 27 24.19 -5.13 22.47
C PRO A 27 25.04 -4.19 23.34
N ALA A 28 25.27 -2.94 22.91
CA ALA A 28 26.10 -1.99 23.64
C ALA A 28 25.31 -1.24 24.74
N THR A 29 24.03 -0.94 24.51
CA THR A 29 23.23 -0.06 25.37
C THR A 29 21.97 -0.71 25.94
N GLY A 30 21.51 -1.81 25.35
CA GLY A 30 20.23 -2.45 25.68
C GLY A 30 19.00 -1.68 25.22
N ALA A 31 19.15 -0.69 24.33
CA ALA A 31 18.01 0.08 23.81
C ALA A 31 16.96 -0.87 23.20
N VAL A 32 15.70 -0.75 23.63
CA VAL A 32 14.62 -1.67 23.20
C VAL A 32 13.93 -1.26 21.91
N ASN A 33 14.14 -0.03 21.44
CA ASN A 33 13.69 0.47 20.14
C ASN A 33 14.92 0.84 19.31
N ALA A 34 14.81 0.74 17.99
CA ALA A 34 15.84 1.19 17.06
C ALA A 34 16.20 2.66 17.33
N PRO A 35 17.46 2.99 17.66
CA PRO A 35 17.88 4.38 17.79
C PRO A 35 17.72 5.14 16.48
N ILE A 36 17.50 6.45 16.57
CA ILE A 36 17.45 7.32 15.39
C ILE A 36 18.89 7.75 15.05
N TYR A 37 19.47 7.12 14.03
CA TYR A 37 20.79 7.46 13.54
C TYR A 37 20.74 8.68 12.61
N ALA A 38 20.69 9.88 13.18
CA ALA A 38 20.75 11.15 12.46
C ALA A 38 22.21 11.51 12.07
N SER A 39 22.86 10.63 11.33
CA SER A 39 24.23 10.81 10.83
C SER A 39 24.27 10.46 9.35
N SER A 40 24.92 11.32 8.54
CA SER A 40 25.02 11.11 7.09
C SER A 40 26.12 10.14 6.68
N THR A 41 27.16 9.99 7.50
CA THR A 41 28.32 9.14 7.23
C THR A 41 28.80 8.45 8.50
N PHE A 42 29.52 7.35 8.33
CA PHE A 42 29.98 6.48 9.42
C PHE A 42 31.50 6.33 9.34
N ALA A 43 32.17 6.38 10.50
CA ALA A 43 33.61 6.17 10.58
C ALA A 43 34.00 4.75 10.15
N GLN A 44 35.14 4.62 9.46
CA GLN A 44 35.71 3.35 9.02
C GLN A 44 36.98 3.00 9.80
N ASP A 45 37.28 1.71 9.92
CA ASP A 45 38.52 1.17 10.47
C ASP A 45 39.55 0.98 9.35
N GLY A 46 40.24 2.07 9.00
CA GLY A 46 41.04 2.13 7.79
C GLY A 46 40.19 2.22 6.52
N VAL A 47 40.83 2.42 5.37
CA VAL A 47 40.12 2.61 4.08
C VAL A 47 39.41 1.31 3.69
N GLY A 48 38.08 1.35 3.58
CA GLY A 48 37.23 0.21 3.22
C GLY A 48 36.83 -0.69 4.39
N GLY A 49 37.31 -0.41 5.61
CA GLY A 49 36.96 -1.17 6.82
C GLY A 49 35.64 -0.71 7.42
N LEU A 50 34.51 -1.08 6.82
CA LEU A 50 33.18 -0.63 7.28
C LEU A 50 32.81 -1.22 8.64
N ARG A 51 32.26 -0.40 9.54
CA ARG A 51 31.71 -0.84 10.82
C ARG A 51 30.23 -1.16 10.67
N GLY A 52 29.87 -2.42 10.89
CA GLY A 52 28.48 -2.87 10.79
C GLY A 52 27.87 -2.74 9.39
N GLY A 53 28.71 -2.62 8.34
CA GLY A 53 28.27 -2.53 6.95
C GLY A 53 27.79 -1.14 6.50
N PHE A 54 27.93 -0.10 7.33
CA PHE A 54 27.48 1.26 7.00
C PHE A 54 28.64 2.19 6.63
N GLU A 55 28.43 3.02 5.61
CA GLU A 55 29.40 4.03 5.15
C GLU A 55 28.76 5.40 4.93
N TYR A 56 27.59 5.44 4.30
CA TYR A 56 26.88 6.64 3.90
C TYR A 56 25.37 6.43 3.90
N ALA A 57 24.61 7.32 4.54
CA ALA A 57 23.22 7.11 4.92
C ALA A 57 22.24 6.95 3.76
N ARG A 58 22.56 7.54 2.58
CA ARG A 58 21.78 7.32 1.35
C ARG A 58 21.86 5.85 0.94
N THR A 59 23.06 5.28 0.92
CA THR A 59 23.32 3.88 0.58
C THR A 59 22.73 2.93 1.62
N GLY A 60 22.92 3.24 2.91
CA GLY A 60 22.32 2.47 4.01
C GLY A 60 22.49 3.19 5.35
N ASN A 61 21.49 3.08 6.22
CA ASN A 61 21.59 3.53 7.61
C ASN A 61 20.86 2.56 8.56
N PRO A 62 21.30 2.42 9.83
CA PRO A 62 20.74 1.42 10.74
C PRO A 62 19.24 1.56 11.01
N THR A 63 18.73 2.80 11.09
CA THR A 63 17.31 3.06 11.34
C THR A 63 16.44 2.57 10.20
N ARG A 64 16.84 2.87 8.95
CA ARG A 64 16.14 2.39 7.74
C ARG A 64 16.26 0.89 7.58
N ALA A 65 17.42 0.31 7.87
CA ALA A 65 17.63 -1.14 7.80
C ALA A 65 16.68 -1.90 8.76
N ALA A 66 16.44 -1.37 9.97
CA ALA A 66 15.47 -1.93 10.90
C ALA A 66 14.02 -1.85 10.36
N LEU A 67 13.64 -0.74 9.71
CA LEU A 67 12.34 -0.60 9.06
C LEU A 67 12.18 -1.60 7.91
N GLU A 68 13.17 -1.65 7.01
CA GLU A 68 13.21 -2.55 5.86
C GLU A 68 13.05 -4.02 6.28
N ALA A 69 13.78 -4.45 7.30
CA ALA A 69 13.67 -5.80 7.85
C ALA A 69 12.32 -6.07 8.55
N SER A 70 11.73 -5.06 9.19
CA SER A 70 10.39 -5.19 9.81
C SER A 70 9.31 -5.35 8.74
N LEU A 71 9.37 -4.54 7.67
CA LEU A 71 8.43 -4.57 6.55
C LEU A 71 8.51 -5.88 5.76
N ALA A 72 9.73 -6.36 5.48
CA ALA A 72 9.92 -7.66 4.85
C ALA A 72 9.29 -8.79 5.67
N ALA A 73 9.52 -8.80 6.98
CA ALA A 73 9.00 -9.83 7.87
C ALA A 73 7.47 -9.88 7.94
N VAL A 74 6.77 -8.73 7.96
CA VAL A 74 5.30 -8.70 8.04
C VAL A 74 4.62 -9.08 6.72
N GLU A 75 5.33 -9.02 5.59
CA GLU A 75 4.86 -9.47 4.28
C GLU A 75 5.29 -10.91 3.95
N GLU A 76 5.98 -11.60 4.87
CA GLU A 76 6.64 -12.89 4.59
C GLU A 76 7.61 -12.82 3.39
N GLY A 77 8.27 -11.66 3.24
CA GLY A 77 9.32 -11.42 2.26
C GLY A 77 10.73 -11.60 2.84
N ALA A 78 11.67 -11.93 1.97
CA ALA A 78 13.09 -12.04 2.31
C ALA A 78 13.78 -10.68 2.33
N PHE A 79 13.37 -9.75 1.45
CA PHE A 79 14.02 -8.47 1.24
C PHE A 79 13.02 -7.32 1.28
N GLY A 80 13.43 -6.18 1.85
CA GLY A 80 12.62 -4.97 1.94
C GLY A 80 13.47 -3.73 1.65
N ARG A 81 12.91 -2.77 0.92
CA ARG A 81 13.54 -1.46 0.63
C ARG A 81 12.57 -0.34 0.93
N ALA A 82 13.01 0.65 1.71
CA ALA A 82 12.18 1.79 2.10
C ALA A 82 12.52 3.04 1.26
N PHE A 83 11.50 3.80 0.89
CA PHE A 83 11.57 4.95 -0.01
C PHE A 83 10.91 6.18 0.63
N SER A 84 11.22 7.37 0.10
CA SER A 84 10.68 8.64 0.60
C SER A 84 9.17 8.81 0.40
N SER A 85 8.53 7.98 -0.44
CA SER A 85 7.08 7.96 -0.65
C SER A 85 6.66 6.67 -1.37
N GLY A 86 5.38 6.32 -1.34
CA GLY A 86 4.81 5.26 -2.18
C GLY A 86 5.12 5.48 -3.66
N MET A 87 5.03 6.74 -4.14
CA MET A 87 5.35 7.08 -5.53
C MET A 87 6.83 6.91 -5.88
N ALA A 88 7.74 7.11 -4.93
CA ALA A 88 9.16 6.82 -5.12
C ALA A 88 9.44 5.30 -5.16
N ALA A 89 8.70 4.50 -4.38
CA ALA A 89 8.71 3.05 -4.52
C ALA A 89 8.17 2.61 -5.89
N THR A 90 7.08 3.21 -6.37
CA THR A 90 6.52 3.00 -7.71
C THR A 90 7.54 3.32 -8.80
N ASP A 91 8.19 4.49 -8.75
CA ASP A 91 9.23 4.88 -9.71
C ASP A 91 10.40 3.89 -9.72
N CYS A 92 10.86 3.47 -8.54
CA CYS A 92 11.92 2.47 -8.40
C CYS A 92 11.53 1.14 -9.04
N ALA A 93 10.33 0.62 -8.74
CA ALA A 93 9.83 -0.63 -9.28
C ALA A 93 9.75 -0.60 -10.82
N LEU A 94 9.17 0.47 -11.37
CA LEU A 94 9.06 0.65 -12.82
C LEU A 94 10.44 0.74 -13.48
N ARG A 95 11.38 1.50 -12.93
CA ARG A 95 12.75 1.63 -13.49
C ARG A 95 13.58 0.36 -13.33
N ALA A 96 13.34 -0.43 -12.29
CA ALA A 96 14.01 -1.71 -12.11
C ALA A 96 13.57 -2.71 -13.19
N MET A 97 12.27 -2.83 -13.42
CA MET A 97 11.66 -3.89 -14.22
C MET A 97 11.37 -3.53 -15.67
N LEU A 98 11.39 -2.25 -16.04
CA LEU A 98 11.07 -1.79 -17.40
C LEU A 98 12.23 -1.05 -18.06
N ARG A 99 12.31 -1.17 -19.38
CA ARG A 99 13.21 -0.46 -20.28
C ARG A 99 12.41 0.12 -21.46
N PRO A 100 12.99 1.08 -22.21
CA PRO A 100 12.39 1.56 -23.45
C PRO A 100 12.01 0.40 -24.39
N GLY A 101 10.75 0.35 -24.81
CA GLY A 101 10.17 -0.71 -25.64
C GLY A 101 9.38 -1.77 -24.87
N ASP A 102 9.47 -1.80 -23.54
CA ASP A 102 8.69 -2.71 -22.71
C ASP A 102 7.24 -2.23 -22.52
N HIS A 103 6.39 -3.17 -22.11
CA HIS A 103 4.97 -2.96 -21.87
C HIS A 103 4.58 -3.36 -20.42
N VAL A 104 3.64 -2.62 -19.84
CA VAL A 104 3.03 -2.91 -18.52
C VAL A 104 1.51 -2.99 -18.62
N VAL A 105 0.91 -4.05 -18.08
CA VAL A 105 -0.54 -4.13 -17.86
C VAL A 105 -0.87 -3.44 -16.54
N ILE A 106 -1.86 -2.55 -16.51
CA ILE A 106 -2.27 -1.81 -15.30
C ILE A 106 -3.77 -1.94 -15.05
N PRO A 107 -4.26 -1.70 -13.82
CA PRO A 107 -5.70 -1.65 -13.55
C PRO A 107 -6.37 -0.50 -14.30
N ASP A 108 -7.63 -0.68 -14.70
CA ASP A 108 -8.51 0.34 -15.26
C ASP A 108 -9.22 1.21 -14.19
N ASP A 109 -8.82 1.04 -12.93
CA ASP A 109 -9.24 1.86 -11.79
C ASP A 109 -8.11 2.02 -10.74
N ALA A 110 -6.87 2.10 -11.21
CA ALA A 110 -5.69 2.29 -10.36
C ALA A 110 -5.66 3.65 -9.66
N TYR A 111 -4.89 3.77 -8.57
CA TYR A 111 -4.58 5.06 -7.97
C TYR A 111 -4.10 6.07 -9.01
N GLY A 112 -4.74 7.25 -9.05
CA GLY A 112 -4.46 8.29 -10.03
C GLY A 112 -2.99 8.73 -10.13
N GLY A 113 -2.23 8.67 -9.03
CA GLY A 113 -0.79 8.97 -9.03
C GLY A 113 0.03 7.93 -9.81
N THR A 114 -0.28 6.64 -9.66
CA THR A 114 0.36 5.54 -10.41
C THR A 114 0.11 5.70 -11.91
N PHE A 115 -1.15 5.90 -12.30
CA PHE A 115 -1.50 6.14 -13.71
C PHE A 115 -0.79 7.37 -14.26
N ARG A 116 -0.80 8.49 -13.53
CA ARG A 116 -0.15 9.73 -13.96
C ARG A 116 1.36 9.54 -14.18
N LEU A 117 2.04 8.79 -13.32
CA LEU A 117 3.46 8.50 -13.48
C LEU A 117 3.70 7.70 -14.76
N ILE A 118 2.94 6.64 -14.98
CA ILE A 118 3.07 5.78 -16.16
C ILE A 118 2.76 6.58 -17.44
N ASP A 119 1.60 7.20 -17.51
CA ASP A 119 1.09 7.88 -18.70
C ASP A 119 1.85 9.16 -19.04
N LYS A 120 2.22 9.98 -18.06
CA LYS A 120 2.83 11.30 -18.32
C LYS A 120 4.35 11.29 -18.27
N VAL A 121 4.97 10.28 -17.67
CA VAL A 121 6.43 10.17 -17.56
C VAL A 121 6.93 8.98 -18.36
N PHE A 122 6.55 7.74 -18.03
CA PHE A 122 7.16 6.54 -18.62
C PHE A 122 6.85 6.35 -20.12
N THR A 123 5.70 6.83 -20.61
CA THR A 123 5.44 6.87 -22.06
C THR A 123 6.45 7.73 -22.83
N ARG A 124 6.95 8.82 -22.22
CA ARG A 124 8.00 9.66 -22.82
C ARG A 124 9.37 8.99 -22.84
N TRP A 125 9.53 7.93 -22.03
CA TRP A 125 10.68 7.03 -22.03
C TRP A 125 10.41 5.74 -22.83
N ASN A 126 9.42 5.76 -23.72
CA ASN A 126 9.06 4.67 -24.62
C ASN A 126 8.61 3.38 -23.91
N VAL A 127 7.99 3.48 -22.73
CA VAL A 127 7.26 2.37 -22.10
C VAL A 127 5.80 2.45 -22.50
N GLN A 128 5.23 1.31 -22.91
CA GLN A 128 3.83 1.20 -23.29
C GLN A 128 3.00 0.63 -22.13
N TYR A 129 1.70 0.89 -22.13
CA TYR A 129 0.81 0.31 -21.14
C TYR A 129 -0.57 -0.01 -21.73
N THR A 130 -1.25 -0.98 -21.11
CA THR A 130 -2.65 -1.31 -21.40
C THR A 130 -3.43 -1.36 -20.07
N PRO A 131 -4.42 -0.48 -19.86
CA PRO A 131 -5.33 -0.57 -18.72
C PRO A 131 -6.37 -1.68 -18.94
N VAL A 132 -6.66 -2.48 -17.90
CA VAL A 132 -7.63 -3.57 -17.95
C VAL A 132 -8.41 -3.70 -16.64
N ALA A 133 -9.65 -4.18 -16.72
CA ALA A 133 -10.38 -4.63 -15.55
C ALA A 133 -9.72 -5.91 -15.00
N LEU A 134 -8.94 -5.80 -13.93
CA LEU A 134 -8.19 -6.94 -13.37
C LEU A 134 -9.07 -8.04 -12.78
N SER A 135 -10.35 -7.77 -12.55
CA SER A 135 -11.35 -8.77 -12.19
C SER A 135 -11.70 -9.72 -13.35
N ASP A 136 -11.38 -9.35 -14.59
CA ASP A 136 -11.57 -10.16 -15.80
C ASP A 136 -10.22 -10.77 -16.24
N LEU A 137 -10.03 -12.06 -15.89
CA LEU A 137 -8.80 -12.78 -16.19
C LEU A 137 -8.57 -12.99 -17.70
N ASP A 138 -9.64 -13.04 -18.51
CA ASP A 138 -9.51 -13.17 -19.96
C ASP A 138 -9.04 -11.84 -20.57
N ALA A 139 -9.55 -10.71 -20.08
CA ALA A 139 -9.05 -9.38 -20.45
C ALA A 139 -7.58 -9.20 -20.07
N VAL A 140 -7.16 -9.66 -18.89
CA VAL A 140 -5.75 -9.65 -18.45
C VAL A 140 -4.89 -10.45 -19.43
N ARG A 141 -5.30 -11.68 -19.79
CA ARG A 141 -4.56 -12.51 -20.77
C ARG A 141 -4.47 -11.83 -22.14
N ALA A 142 -5.57 -11.21 -22.59
CA ALA A 142 -5.62 -10.55 -23.90
C ALA A 142 -4.75 -9.30 -24.00
N ALA A 143 -4.48 -8.62 -22.88
CA ALA A 143 -3.64 -7.43 -22.83
C ALA A 143 -2.12 -7.74 -22.84
N ILE A 144 -1.74 -9.00 -22.65
CA ILE A 144 -0.33 -9.40 -22.65
C ILE A 144 0.20 -9.43 -24.09
N THR A 145 1.34 -8.79 -24.27
CA THR A 145 2.13 -8.74 -25.50
C THR A 145 3.50 -9.38 -25.30
N PRO A 146 4.26 -9.72 -26.37
CA PRO A 146 5.64 -10.20 -26.23
C PRO A 146 6.59 -9.23 -25.49
N GLN A 147 6.24 -7.95 -25.44
CA GLN A 147 6.96 -6.88 -24.76
C GLN A 147 6.54 -6.71 -23.29
N THR A 148 5.52 -7.45 -22.82
CA THR A 148 5.03 -7.31 -21.44
C THR A 148 6.07 -7.82 -20.47
N ARG A 149 6.46 -6.98 -19.51
CA ARG A 149 7.40 -7.32 -18.44
C ARG A 149 6.81 -7.22 -17.06
N LEU A 150 5.70 -6.49 -16.92
CA LEU A 150 5.06 -6.23 -15.64
C LEU A 150 3.53 -6.29 -15.77
N ILE A 151 2.89 -6.94 -14.83
CA ILE A 151 1.47 -6.78 -14.51
C ILE A 151 1.40 -6.05 -13.17
N TRP A 152 0.85 -4.84 -13.19
CA TRP A 152 0.59 -4.04 -12.00
C TRP A 152 -0.79 -4.37 -11.47
N VAL A 153 -0.87 -4.80 -10.22
CA VAL A 153 -2.12 -5.13 -9.53
C VAL A 153 -2.31 -4.19 -8.36
N GLU A 154 -3.53 -3.71 -8.17
CA GLU A 154 -3.97 -3.02 -6.96
C GLU A 154 -5.24 -3.72 -6.49
N THR A 155 -5.30 -4.21 -5.25
CA THR A 155 -6.51 -4.88 -4.76
C THR A 155 -6.63 -4.86 -3.23
N PRO A 156 -7.73 -4.30 -2.67
CA PRO A 156 -8.80 -3.57 -3.37
C PRO A 156 -8.30 -2.26 -4.01
N THR A 157 -8.91 -1.84 -5.12
CA THR A 157 -8.50 -0.64 -5.88
C THR A 157 -8.98 0.67 -5.26
N ASN A 158 -8.25 1.76 -5.48
CA ASN A 158 -8.61 3.10 -5.07
C ASN A 158 -9.25 3.90 -6.23
N PRO A 159 -10.52 4.37 -6.14
CA PRO A 159 -11.43 4.32 -4.99
C PRO A 159 -12.55 3.26 -5.11
N LEU A 160 -12.60 2.47 -6.19
CA LEU A 160 -13.76 1.62 -6.50
C LEU A 160 -13.81 0.31 -5.69
N LEU A 161 -12.71 -0.05 -5.03
CA LEU A 161 -12.56 -1.27 -4.23
C LEU A 161 -12.81 -2.54 -5.04
N THR A 162 -12.47 -2.50 -6.33
CA THR A 162 -12.47 -3.66 -7.23
C THR A 162 -11.48 -4.70 -6.71
N ILE A 163 -11.86 -5.97 -6.81
CA ILE A 163 -11.06 -7.09 -6.34
C ILE A 163 -10.42 -7.82 -7.51
N ALA A 164 -9.12 -8.06 -7.43
CA ALA A 164 -8.35 -8.84 -8.37
C ALA A 164 -7.88 -10.15 -7.71
N ASP A 165 -7.93 -11.27 -8.44
CA ASP A 165 -7.47 -12.56 -7.95
C ASP A 165 -5.93 -12.65 -8.10
N ILE A 166 -5.21 -12.41 -7.00
CA ILE A 166 -3.75 -12.27 -7.02
C ILE A 166 -3.08 -13.55 -7.53
N ALA A 167 -3.53 -14.71 -7.06
CA ALA A 167 -2.95 -15.99 -7.44
C ALA A 167 -3.17 -16.27 -8.93
N ALA A 168 -4.39 -16.04 -9.42
CA ALA A 168 -4.70 -16.28 -10.83
C ALA A 168 -3.96 -15.32 -11.78
N ILE A 169 -3.78 -14.06 -11.40
CA ILE A 169 -3.01 -13.08 -12.19
C ILE A 169 -1.51 -13.40 -12.14
N SER A 170 -0.99 -13.85 -10.99
CA SER A 170 0.40 -14.30 -10.86
C SER A 170 0.69 -15.48 -11.79
N ASP A 171 -0.21 -16.47 -11.83
CA ASP A 171 -0.12 -17.59 -12.77
C ASP A 171 -0.10 -17.13 -14.24
N ILE A 172 -0.93 -16.15 -14.60
CA ILE A 172 -0.96 -15.56 -15.95
C ILE A 172 0.37 -14.86 -16.28
N GLY A 173 0.89 -14.05 -15.35
CA GLY A 173 2.14 -13.32 -15.51
C GLY A 173 3.32 -14.27 -15.70
N HIS A 174 3.43 -15.28 -14.85
CA HIS A 174 4.53 -16.26 -14.90
C HIS A 174 4.50 -17.10 -16.17
N GLN A 175 3.32 -17.51 -16.66
CA GLN A 175 3.17 -18.18 -17.96
C GLN A 175 3.68 -17.34 -19.14
N SER A 176 3.72 -16.01 -18.98
CA SER A 176 4.13 -15.05 -20.01
C SER A 176 5.47 -14.39 -19.72
N SER A 177 6.23 -14.87 -18.72
CA SER A 177 7.49 -14.27 -18.27
C SER A 177 7.37 -12.78 -17.87
N ALA A 178 6.20 -12.36 -17.40
CA ALA A 178 5.97 -11.05 -16.82
C ALA A 178 5.98 -11.16 -15.29
N LYS A 179 6.63 -10.19 -14.64
CA LYS A 179 6.59 -10.06 -13.17
C LYS A 179 5.24 -9.54 -12.73
N VAL A 180 4.80 -9.91 -11.54
CA VAL A 180 3.57 -9.40 -10.92
C VAL A 180 3.91 -8.58 -9.68
N LEU A 181 3.53 -7.30 -9.71
CA LEU A 181 3.64 -6.40 -8.56
C LEU A 181 2.24 -6.12 -8.02
N VAL A 182 2.06 -6.26 -6.71
CA VAL A 182 0.82 -5.92 -6.01
C VAL A 182 1.05 -4.69 -5.13
N ASP A 183 0.36 -3.59 -5.43
CA ASP A 183 0.18 -2.49 -4.50
C ASP A 183 -0.81 -2.94 -3.41
N ASN A 184 -0.26 -3.21 -2.23
CA ASN A 184 -0.98 -3.77 -1.09
C ASN A 184 -1.34 -2.69 -0.05
N THR A 185 -1.30 -1.41 -0.44
CA THR A 185 -1.49 -0.27 0.45
C THR A 185 -2.83 -0.33 1.21
N PHE A 186 -3.94 -0.70 0.55
CA PHE A 186 -5.28 -0.68 1.15
C PHE A 186 -5.52 -1.81 2.14
N ALA A 187 -5.06 -3.02 1.82
CA ALA A 187 -5.22 -4.17 2.69
C ALA A 187 -4.21 -4.13 3.84
N SER A 188 -3.00 -3.62 3.58
CA SER A 188 -1.81 -3.75 4.43
C SER A 188 -1.39 -5.21 4.65
N PRO A 189 -0.17 -5.46 5.18
CA PRO A 189 0.27 -6.82 5.52
C PRO A 189 -0.62 -7.49 6.59
N ALA A 190 -1.39 -6.69 7.35
CA ALA A 190 -2.31 -7.22 8.36
C ALA A 190 -3.46 -8.04 7.76
N LEU A 191 -3.90 -7.68 6.55
CA LEU A 191 -5.09 -8.28 5.94
C LEU A 191 -4.75 -9.11 4.71
N GLN A 192 -3.67 -8.83 3.97
CA GLN A 192 -3.34 -9.54 2.74
C GLN A 192 -1.82 -9.65 2.60
N GLN A 193 -1.33 -10.82 2.17
CA GLN A 193 0.11 -11.08 1.97
C GLN A 193 0.35 -11.59 0.55
N PRO A 194 0.47 -10.70 -0.45
CA PRO A 194 0.51 -11.10 -1.86
C PRO A 194 1.68 -12.00 -2.25
N LEU A 195 2.82 -11.93 -1.56
CA LEU A 195 3.95 -12.84 -1.82
C LEU A 195 3.59 -14.31 -1.56
N THR A 196 2.72 -14.58 -0.58
CA THR A 196 2.20 -15.94 -0.32
C THR A 196 1.19 -16.40 -1.38
N LEU A 197 0.76 -15.48 -2.24
CA LEU A 197 -0.16 -15.68 -3.37
C LEU A 197 0.58 -15.58 -4.71
N ALA A 198 1.89 -15.83 -4.69
CA ALA A 198 2.79 -15.87 -5.85
C ALA A 198 3.11 -14.53 -6.55
N ALA A 199 2.77 -13.38 -5.95
CA ALA A 199 3.29 -12.10 -6.44
C ALA A 199 4.83 -12.05 -6.33
N ASP A 200 5.50 -11.40 -7.29
CA ASP A 200 6.96 -11.21 -7.27
C ASP A 200 7.36 -10.05 -6.35
N VAL A 201 6.54 -9.00 -6.30
CA VAL A 201 6.81 -7.76 -5.58
C VAL A 201 5.56 -7.27 -4.88
N VAL A 202 5.72 -6.81 -3.64
CA VAL A 202 4.69 -6.05 -2.93
C VAL A 202 5.15 -4.62 -2.76
N LEU A 203 4.27 -3.68 -3.10
CA LEU A 203 4.46 -2.26 -2.89
C LEU A 203 3.54 -1.75 -1.78
N HIS A 204 4.05 -0.82 -0.98
CA HIS A 204 3.26 -0.03 -0.05
C HIS A 204 3.53 1.45 -0.17
N SER A 205 2.47 2.25 -0.07
CA SER A 205 2.54 3.60 0.47
C SER A 205 2.45 3.54 1.98
N THR A 206 3.60 3.57 2.67
CA THR A 206 3.63 3.51 4.14
C THR A 206 3.03 4.74 4.81
N THR A 207 2.80 5.81 4.03
CA THR A 207 2.03 7.00 4.42
C THR A 207 0.65 6.66 4.97
N LYS A 208 0.07 5.52 4.55
CA LYS A 208 -1.30 5.12 4.88
C LYS A 208 -1.30 4.26 6.13
N TYR A 209 -1.89 3.06 6.07
CA TYR A 209 -2.11 2.22 7.25
C TYR A 209 -0.86 1.82 8.02
N ILE A 210 0.28 1.62 7.35
CA ILE A 210 1.54 1.22 8.01
C ILE A 210 2.02 2.30 8.98
N GLY A 211 2.19 3.54 8.50
CA GLY A 211 2.49 4.69 9.34
C GLY A 211 1.31 4.98 10.28
N GLY A 212 0.10 5.10 9.72
CA GLY A 212 -1.17 5.01 10.45
C GLY A 212 -1.56 6.21 11.29
N HIS A 213 -0.76 7.27 11.30
CA HIS A 213 -0.96 8.46 12.16
C HIS A 213 -0.90 9.77 11.36
N SER A 214 -0.98 9.69 10.02
CA SER A 214 -1.04 10.84 9.11
C SER A 214 0.08 11.87 9.29
N ASP A 215 1.27 11.43 9.71
CA ASP A 215 2.39 12.30 10.10
C ASP A 215 3.69 12.00 9.33
N VAL A 216 3.72 10.96 8.50
CA VAL A 216 4.92 10.54 7.77
C VAL A 216 4.56 10.10 6.35
N VAL A 217 5.27 10.63 5.34
CA VAL A 217 5.20 10.12 3.96
C VAL A 217 6.30 9.09 3.75
N GLY A 218 5.96 7.95 3.17
CA GLY A 218 6.92 6.89 2.89
C GLY A 218 6.40 5.83 1.93
N GLY A 219 7.31 4.98 1.46
CA GLY A 219 6.98 3.85 0.62
C GLY A 219 7.90 2.66 0.85
N ALA A 220 7.49 1.49 0.37
CA ALA A 220 8.30 0.28 0.47
C ALA A 220 8.09 -0.67 -0.72
N LEU A 221 9.14 -1.41 -1.04
CA LEU A 221 9.10 -2.59 -1.92
C LEU A 221 9.57 -3.81 -1.12
N ILE A 222 8.86 -4.92 -1.23
CA ILE A 222 9.19 -6.20 -0.61
C ILE A 222 9.23 -7.27 -1.70
N THR A 223 10.23 -8.15 -1.67
CA THR A 223 10.35 -9.27 -2.60
C THR A 223 11.07 -10.47 -1.96
N ASN A 224 10.95 -11.64 -2.58
CA ASN A 224 11.74 -12.84 -2.30
C ASN A 224 12.87 -13.06 -3.34
N ASP A 225 12.88 -12.28 -4.41
CA ASP A 225 13.83 -12.40 -5.51
C ASP A 225 15.06 -11.52 -5.24
N HIS A 226 16.23 -12.16 -5.09
CA HIS A 226 17.48 -11.48 -4.79
C HIS A 226 17.90 -10.51 -5.91
N ASP A 227 17.67 -10.87 -7.17
CA ASP A 227 18.07 -10.04 -8.31
C ASP A 227 17.19 -8.77 -8.38
N LEU A 228 15.91 -8.88 -8.02
CA LEU A 228 15.04 -7.72 -7.87
C LEU A 228 15.46 -6.83 -6.70
N ASP A 229 15.82 -7.40 -5.54
CA ASP A 229 16.32 -6.60 -4.41
C ASP A 229 17.60 -5.84 -4.78
N ASP A 230 18.55 -6.46 -5.47
CA ASP A 230 19.77 -5.82 -5.96
C ASP A 230 19.46 -4.66 -6.91
N ALA A 231 18.50 -4.86 -7.83
CA ALA A 231 18.05 -3.81 -8.74
C ALA A 231 17.38 -2.64 -8.00
N PHE A 232 16.55 -2.93 -6.99
CA PHE A 232 15.93 -1.91 -6.15
C PHE A 232 16.96 -1.17 -5.30
N ALA A 233 17.91 -1.87 -4.69
CA ALA A 233 18.98 -1.30 -3.87
C ALA A 233 19.87 -0.36 -4.71
N PHE A 234 20.22 -0.78 -5.92
CA PHE A 234 21.00 0.03 -6.85
C PHE A 234 20.29 1.36 -7.17
N LEU A 235 18.98 1.33 -7.45
CA LEU A 235 18.19 2.52 -7.73
C LEU A 235 17.92 3.37 -6.48
N GLN A 236 17.63 2.74 -5.33
CA GLN A 236 17.46 3.42 -4.03
C GLN A 236 18.70 4.28 -3.72
N ASN A 237 19.89 3.70 -3.92
CA ASN A 237 21.15 4.40 -3.75
C ASN A 237 21.38 5.46 -4.84
N GLY A 238 21.32 5.05 -6.11
CA GLY A 238 21.73 5.88 -7.25
C GLY A 238 20.81 7.07 -7.51
N ALA A 239 19.49 6.89 -7.39
CA ALA A 239 18.50 7.95 -7.53
C ALA A 239 18.23 8.70 -6.22
N GLY A 240 18.50 8.08 -5.06
CA GLY A 240 18.50 8.74 -3.77
C GLY A 240 17.13 9.09 -3.19
N ALA A 241 16.04 8.46 -3.64
CA ALA A 241 14.69 8.67 -3.11
C ALA A 241 14.47 7.91 -1.79
N VAL A 242 15.30 8.20 -0.79
CA VAL A 242 15.35 7.50 0.50
C VAL A 242 14.62 8.25 1.61
N PRO A 243 14.02 7.56 2.59
CA PRO A 243 13.40 8.21 3.75
C PRO A 243 14.44 8.75 4.72
N GLY A 244 14.10 9.82 5.45
CA GLY A 244 14.88 10.27 6.59
C GLY A 244 14.84 9.24 7.74
N PRO A 245 15.85 9.20 8.64
CA PRO A 245 15.85 8.26 9.76
C PRO A 245 14.74 8.54 10.78
N PHE A 246 14.28 9.78 10.91
CA PHE A 246 13.13 10.14 11.75
C PHE A 246 11.82 9.55 11.19
N ASP A 247 11.60 9.70 9.89
CA ASP A 247 10.44 9.13 9.18
C ASP A 247 10.43 7.60 9.24
N ALA A 248 11.61 6.98 9.07
CA ALA A 248 11.75 5.54 9.20
C ALA A 248 11.37 5.06 10.61
N TYR A 249 11.79 5.80 11.64
CA TYR A 249 11.42 5.52 13.02
C TYR A 249 9.91 5.68 13.30
N LEU A 250 9.30 6.77 12.82
CA LEU A 250 7.85 7.00 12.97
C LEU A 250 7.04 5.91 12.25
N THR A 251 7.46 5.52 11.05
CA THR A 251 6.84 4.42 10.30
C THR A 251 6.94 3.10 11.07
N MET A 252 8.12 2.76 11.62
CA MET A 252 8.29 1.58 12.48
C MET A 252 7.41 1.66 13.72
N ARG A 253 7.29 2.82 14.36
CA ARG A 253 6.43 3.02 15.53
C ARG A 253 4.96 2.75 15.19
N GLY A 254 4.49 3.24 14.04
CA GLY A 254 3.14 2.99 13.53
C GLY A 254 2.88 1.52 13.21
N LEU A 255 3.85 0.83 12.62
CA LEU A 255 3.77 -0.58 12.26
C LEU A 255 3.46 -1.48 13.48
N LYS A 256 4.01 -1.14 14.66
CA LYS A 256 3.80 -1.93 15.90
C LYS A 256 2.34 -2.04 16.32
N THR A 257 1.47 -1.12 15.91
CA THR A 257 0.03 -1.13 16.23
C THR A 257 -0.84 -1.49 15.02
N LEU A 258 -0.24 -1.81 13.86
CA LEU A 258 -0.95 -2.04 12.61
C LEU A 258 -2.05 -3.10 12.75
N VAL A 259 -1.72 -4.30 13.26
CA VAL A 259 -2.68 -5.40 13.36
C VAL A 259 -3.89 -5.02 14.21
N LEU A 260 -3.65 -4.33 15.33
CA LEU A 260 -4.72 -3.85 16.22
C LEU A 260 -5.59 -2.79 15.56
N ARG A 261 -4.97 -1.80 14.90
CA ARG A 261 -5.69 -0.73 14.20
C ARG A 261 -6.52 -1.29 13.04
N MET A 262 -5.96 -2.19 12.23
CA MET A 262 -6.64 -2.76 11.07
C MET A 262 -7.85 -3.61 11.45
N GLN A 263 -7.82 -4.26 12.60
CA GLN A 263 -9.01 -4.92 13.16
C GLN A 263 -10.12 -3.89 13.39
N ARG A 264 -9.84 -2.81 14.15
CA ARG A 264 -10.84 -1.77 14.45
C ARG A 264 -11.33 -1.05 13.19
N HIS A 265 -10.44 -0.74 12.25
CA HIS A 265 -10.82 -0.17 10.95
C HIS A 265 -11.82 -1.08 10.22
N SER A 266 -11.57 -2.39 10.18
CA SER A 266 -12.46 -3.35 9.49
C SER A 266 -13.81 -3.50 10.20
N GLU A 267 -13.81 -3.53 11.54
CA GLU A 267 -15.04 -3.56 12.35
C GLU A 267 -15.91 -2.31 12.09
N ASN A 268 -15.31 -1.13 12.19
CA ASN A 268 -16.00 0.13 11.98
C ASN A 268 -16.48 0.28 10.53
N ALA A 269 -15.65 -0.08 9.54
CA ALA A 269 -16.00 0.01 8.13
C ALA A 269 -17.15 -0.92 7.74
N LEU A 270 -17.22 -2.13 8.31
CA LEU A 270 -18.37 -3.02 8.09
C LEU A 270 -19.66 -2.39 8.64
N ALA A 271 -19.64 -1.86 9.87
CA ALA A 271 -20.80 -1.20 10.45
C ALA A 271 -21.26 0.01 9.63
N VAL A 272 -20.31 0.84 9.16
CA VAL A 272 -20.57 1.96 8.25
C VAL A 272 -21.15 1.48 6.92
N ALA A 273 -20.58 0.44 6.30
CA ALA A 273 -21.05 -0.09 5.02
C ALA A 273 -22.47 -0.65 5.12
N GLU A 274 -22.80 -1.37 6.20
CA GLU A 274 -24.14 -1.89 6.47
C GLU A 274 -25.17 -0.77 6.69
N PHE A 275 -24.82 0.25 7.46
CA PHE A 275 -25.65 1.44 7.65
C PHE A 275 -25.95 2.14 6.32
N LEU A 276 -24.92 2.38 5.51
CA LEU A 276 -25.05 3.07 4.23
C LEU A 276 -25.84 2.25 3.21
N ALA A 277 -25.72 0.91 3.23
CA ALA A 277 -26.44 0.04 2.30
C ALA A 277 -27.96 0.11 2.47
N GLY A 278 -28.44 0.41 3.68
CA GLY A 278 -29.86 0.62 3.98
C GLY A 278 -30.36 2.05 3.78
N HIS A 279 -29.48 3.02 3.54
CA HIS A 279 -29.85 4.44 3.59
C HIS A 279 -30.47 4.95 2.27
N PRO A 280 -31.63 5.64 2.28
CA PRO A 280 -32.35 6.03 1.07
C PRO A 280 -31.57 7.01 0.16
N SER A 281 -30.67 7.82 0.72
CA SER A 281 -29.81 8.74 -0.05
C SER A 281 -28.67 8.05 -0.83
N VAL A 282 -28.40 6.77 -0.55
CA VAL A 282 -27.30 5.99 -1.14
C VAL A 282 -27.84 5.07 -2.23
N SER A 283 -27.18 5.06 -3.40
CA SER A 283 -27.56 4.23 -4.55
C SER A 283 -26.78 2.91 -4.60
N ALA A 284 -25.52 2.93 -4.17
CA ALA A 284 -24.66 1.75 -4.09
C ALA A 284 -23.60 1.94 -3.00
N VAL A 285 -23.23 0.86 -2.33
CA VAL A 285 -22.07 0.79 -1.43
C VAL A 285 -21.06 -0.18 -2.04
N LEU A 286 -19.82 0.26 -2.10
CA LEU A 286 -18.66 -0.51 -2.52
C LEU A 286 -17.89 -0.84 -1.25
N TYR A 287 -17.93 -2.10 -0.84
CA TYR A 287 -17.18 -2.60 0.30
C TYR A 287 -16.95 -4.10 0.14
N PRO A 288 -15.69 -4.58 0.10
CA PRO A 288 -15.40 -5.99 -0.14
C PRO A 288 -16.05 -6.97 0.85
N GLY A 289 -16.40 -6.50 2.05
CA GLY A 289 -17.08 -7.31 3.06
C GLY A 289 -18.57 -7.53 2.83
N LEU A 290 -19.22 -6.77 1.95
CA LEU A 290 -20.63 -6.98 1.63
C LEU A 290 -20.79 -8.17 0.67
N PRO A 291 -21.72 -9.11 0.94
CA PRO A 291 -21.92 -10.29 0.09
C PRO A 291 -22.27 -9.97 -1.38
N GLY A 292 -22.87 -8.80 -1.63
CA GLY A 292 -23.22 -8.33 -2.97
C GLY A 292 -22.09 -7.61 -3.72
N HIS A 293 -20.93 -7.40 -3.09
CA HIS A 293 -19.80 -6.72 -3.72
C HIS A 293 -19.15 -7.61 -4.79
N PRO A 294 -18.93 -7.12 -6.03
CA PRO A 294 -18.21 -7.88 -7.05
C PRO A 294 -16.83 -8.32 -6.55
N GLY A 295 -16.56 -9.63 -6.59
CA GLY A 295 -15.30 -10.20 -6.10
C GLY A 295 -15.26 -10.46 -4.57
N HIS A 296 -16.36 -10.31 -3.84
CA HIS A 296 -16.45 -10.64 -2.40
C HIS A 296 -15.85 -12.02 -2.06
N GLN A 297 -16.17 -13.05 -2.84
CA GLN A 297 -15.65 -14.41 -2.59
C GLN A 297 -14.12 -14.51 -2.79
N ILE A 298 -13.56 -13.74 -3.73
CA ILE A 298 -12.11 -13.66 -3.94
C ILE A 298 -11.47 -12.94 -2.76
N ALA A 299 -12.04 -11.79 -2.34
CA ALA A 299 -11.58 -11.04 -1.18
C ALA A 299 -11.60 -11.91 0.09
N ALA A 300 -12.70 -12.63 0.35
CA ALA A 300 -12.82 -13.52 1.52
C ALA A 300 -11.81 -14.69 1.51
N ARG A 301 -11.34 -15.10 0.33
CA ARG A 301 -10.34 -16.16 0.18
C ARG A 301 -8.92 -15.64 0.41
N GLN A 302 -8.59 -14.44 -0.08
CA GLN A 302 -7.22 -13.91 -0.09
C GLN A 302 -6.93 -12.88 1.01
N MET A 303 -7.97 -12.35 1.67
CA MET A 303 -7.87 -11.35 2.74
C MET A 303 -8.36 -11.90 4.09
N ARG A 304 -7.67 -11.55 5.18
CA ARG A 304 -8.05 -11.90 6.58
C ARG A 304 -9.17 -11.01 7.14
N GLY A 305 -9.45 -9.90 6.48
CA GLY A 305 -10.49 -8.92 6.79
C GLY A 305 -10.63 -7.94 5.63
N PHE A 306 -11.71 -7.16 5.59
CA PHE A 306 -12.10 -6.40 4.39
C PHE A 306 -11.65 -4.93 4.39
N GLY A 307 -10.89 -4.50 5.40
CA GLY A 307 -10.24 -3.19 5.45
C GLY A 307 -11.15 -2.05 5.93
N GLY A 308 -10.53 -0.88 6.08
CA GLY A 308 -11.16 0.35 6.59
C GLY A 308 -11.73 1.29 5.52
N MET A 309 -11.65 0.90 4.25
CA MET A 309 -12.08 1.75 3.14
C MET A 309 -13.51 1.41 2.73
N VAL A 310 -14.36 2.41 2.61
CA VAL A 310 -15.73 2.28 2.09
C VAL A 310 -15.93 3.33 1.03
N SER A 311 -16.48 2.96 -0.13
CA SER A 311 -16.93 3.93 -1.13
C SER A 311 -18.44 3.81 -1.31
N MET A 312 -19.11 4.89 -1.67
CA MET A 312 -20.54 4.87 -1.94
C MET A 312 -20.93 5.86 -3.03
N ARG A 313 -22.04 5.57 -3.71
CA ARG A 313 -22.63 6.44 -4.73
C ARG A 313 -23.89 7.10 -4.18
N MET A 314 -24.02 8.40 -4.44
CA MET A 314 -25.13 9.21 -3.93
C MET A 314 -26.28 9.30 -4.93
N ARG A 315 -27.53 8.98 -4.53
CA ARG A 315 -28.71 9.09 -5.42
C ARG A 315 -28.95 10.52 -5.92
N GLY A 316 -28.61 11.52 -5.11
CA GLY A 316 -28.72 12.93 -5.48
C GLY A 316 -27.58 13.45 -6.37
N GLY A 317 -26.74 12.55 -6.90
CA GLY A 317 -25.61 12.88 -7.77
C GLY A 317 -24.53 13.69 -7.07
N ARG A 318 -23.66 14.31 -7.86
CA ARG A 318 -22.53 15.14 -7.41
C ARG A 318 -22.88 16.15 -6.31
N ARG A 319 -23.99 16.88 -6.44
CA ARG A 319 -24.36 17.89 -5.44
C ARG A 319 -24.65 17.27 -4.07
N ALA A 320 -25.20 16.06 -4.03
CA ALA A 320 -25.42 15.35 -2.76
C ALA A 320 -24.09 14.84 -2.18
N ALA A 321 -23.17 14.34 -3.03
CA ALA A 321 -21.82 13.96 -2.62
C ALA A 321 -21.05 15.14 -2.00
N GLU A 322 -21.03 16.30 -2.68
CA GLU A 322 -20.39 17.53 -2.18
C GLU A 322 -20.98 18.00 -0.85
N LYS A 323 -22.31 17.97 -0.72
CA LYS A 323 -23.00 18.35 0.53
C LYS A 323 -22.65 17.42 1.69
N LEU A 324 -22.60 16.10 1.45
CA LEU A 324 -22.22 15.15 2.47
C LEU A 324 -20.80 15.43 2.97
N CYS A 325 -19.84 15.54 2.05
CA CYS A 325 -18.44 15.82 2.37
C CYS A 325 -18.24 17.11 3.18
N ALA A 326 -19.15 18.09 3.04
CA ALA A 326 -19.08 19.37 3.75
C ALA A 326 -19.80 19.38 5.10
N ARG A 327 -20.57 18.34 5.45
CA ARG A 327 -21.47 18.34 6.61
C ARG A 327 -21.05 17.42 7.74
N THR A 328 -20.17 16.46 7.48
CA THR A 328 -19.60 15.63 8.53
C THR A 328 -18.83 16.48 9.54
N GLN A 329 -18.91 16.09 10.80
CA GLN A 329 -18.29 16.76 11.94
C GLN A 329 -17.17 15.91 12.56
N VAL A 330 -17.22 14.59 12.34
CA VAL A 330 -16.19 13.63 12.74
C VAL A 330 -15.32 13.26 11.55
N PHE A 331 -15.94 12.88 10.41
CA PHE A 331 -15.16 12.66 9.19
C PHE A 331 -14.59 14.00 8.69
N ILE A 332 -13.27 14.06 8.57
CA ILE A 332 -12.55 15.24 8.10
C ILE A 332 -12.46 15.20 6.57
N LEU A 333 -12.88 16.29 5.91
CA LEU A 333 -12.71 16.44 4.47
C LEU A 333 -11.23 16.67 4.13
N ALA A 334 -10.55 15.63 3.69
CA ALA A 334 -9.14 15.67 3.32
C ALA A 334 -8.77 14.55 2.33
N GLU A 335 -7.69 14.76 1.58
CA GLU A 335 -7.04 13.69 0.84
C GLU A 335 -6.29 12.73 1.80
N SER A 336 -5.76 11.63 1.27
CA SER A 336 -5.16 10.51 2.02
C SER A 336 -6.19 9.58 2.68
N LEU A 337 -5.70 8.61 3.45
CA LEU A 337 -6.46 7.53 4.10
C LEU A 337 -5.57 6.74 5.07
N GLY A 338 -6.19 5.90 5.89
CA GLY A 338 -5.54 4.91 6.74
C GLY A 338 -4.85 5.47 7.99
N GLY A 339 -5.08 6.75 8.30
CA GLY A 339 -4.81 7.32 9.62
C GLY A 339 -5.78 6.78 10.68
N VAL A 340 -5.56 7.15 11.95
CA VAL A 340 -6.46 6.77 13.04
C VAL A 340 -7.78 7.54 12.99
N GLU A 341 -7.74 8.75 12.44
CA GLU A 341 -8.88 9.61 12.20
C GLU A 341 -9.65 9.23 10.93
N SER A 342 -10.96 9.41 10.99
CA SER A 342 -11.88 9.21 9.89
C SER A 342 -11.80 10.34 8.86
N LEU A 343 -11.57 10.00 7.58
CA LEU A 343 -11.49 10.96 6.48
C LEU A 343 -12.56 10.70 5.42
N ILE A 344 -13.03 11.76 4.77
CA ILE A 344 -13.99 11.72 3.66
C ILE A 344 -13.45 12.53 2.49
N GLU A 345 -13.67 12.05 1.26
CA GLU A 345 -13.33 12.81 0.06
C GLU A 345 -14.30 12.56 -1.11
N LEU A 346 -14.24 13.45 -2.09
CA LEU A 346 -14.86 13.33 -3.41
C LEU A 346 -13.76 13.07 -4.46
N PRO A 347 -13.46 11.80 -4.82
CA PRO A 347 -12.27 11.48 -5.60
C PRO A 347 -12.20 12.18 -6.96
N SER A 348 -13.34 12.34 -7.64
CA SER A 348 -13.44 13.01 -8.95
C SER A 348 -12.96 14.46 -8.94
N ALA A 349 -13.06 15.15 -7.81
CA ALA A 349 -12.63 16.54 -7.64
C ALA A 349 -11.28 16.69 -6.91
N MET A 350 -10.78 15.59 -6.31
CA MET A 350 -9.61 15.59 -5.43
C MET A 350 -8.54 14.61 -5.96
N THR A 351 -8.38 13.44 -5.32
CA THR A 351 -7.27 12.51 -5.58
C THR A 351 -7.22 11.93 -7.00
N HIS A 352 -8.35 11.86 -7.70
CA HIS A 352 -8.46 11.33 -9.05
C HIS A 352 -8.80 12.41 -10.09
N ALA A 353 -8.65 13.69 -9.75
CA ALA A 353 -8.82 14.78 -10.71
C ALA A 353 -7.90 14.64 -11.94
N SER A 354 -6.76 13.95 -11.80
CA SER A 354 -5.83 13.68 -12.91
C SER A 354 -6.28 12.57 -13.86
N THR A 355 -7.34 11.82 -13.55
CA THR A 355 -7.87 10.74 -14.41
C THR A 355 -9.07 11.18 -15.25
N ALA A 356 -9.53 12.43 -15.12
CA ALA A 356 -10.65 12.96 -15.90
C ALA A 356 -10.43 12.79 -17.42
N GLY A 357 -11.42 12.25 -18.12
CA GLY A 357 -11.37 11.96 -19.55
C GLY A 357 -10.57 10.70 -19.93
N SER A 358 -10.13 9.91 -18.95
CA SER A 358 -9.50 8.59 -19.17
C SER A 358 -10.47 7.45 -18.84
N GLN A 359 -10.07 6.21 -19.12
CA GLN A 359 -10.85 5.04 -18.70
C GLN A 359 -10.93 4.89 -17.18
N LEU A 360 -10.01 5.51 -16.42
CA LEU A 360 -10.00 5.51 -14.95
C LEU A 360 -10.86 6.65 -14.34
N GLU A 361 -11.71 7.31 -15.13
CA GLU A 361 -12.52 8.41 -14.62
C GLU A 361 -13.52 7.92 -13.57
N VAL A 362 -13.47 8.53 -12.38
CA VAL A 362 -14.30 8.13 -11.24
C VAL A 362 -15.66 8.84 -11.33
N PRO A 363 -16.79 8.15 -11.06
CA PRO A 363 -18.10 8.78 -11.01
C PRO A 363 -18.15 10.01 -10.10
N ASP A 364 -18.81 11.08 -10.54
CA ASP A 364 -18.86 12.34 -9.80
C ASP A 364 -19.82 12.33 -8.60
N ASP A 365 -20.61 11.26 -8.46
CA ASP A 365 -21.49 10.97 -7.33
C ASP A 365 -20.86 10.04 -6.29
N LEU A 366 -19.59 9.66 -6.48
CA LEU A 366 -18.88 8.74 -5.60
C LEU A 366 -18.19 9.49 -4.46
N VAL A 367 -18.42 9.04 -3.23
CA VAL A 367 -17.74 9.49 -2.02
C VAL A 367 -16.89 8.35 -1.49
N ARG A 368 -15.64 8.63 -1.10
CA ARG A 368 -14.75 7.67 -0.44
C ARG A 368 -14.61 8.04 1.03
N LEU A 369 -14.74 7.03 1.89
CA LEU A 369 -14.53 7.07 3.32
C LEU A 369 -13.29 6.26 3.67
N SER A 370 -12.37 6.87 4.40
CA SER A 370 -11.36 6.17 5.19
C SER A 370 -11.88 6.11 6.61
N VAL A 371 -12.49 4.99 7.00
CA VAL A 371 -13.12 4.85 8.31
C VAL A 371 -12.04 4.60 9.36
N GLY A 372 -11.93 5.48 10.35
CA GLY A 372 -10.94 5.49 11.41
C GLY A 372 -11.23 4.51 12.54
N ILE A 373 -10.59 4.74 13.69
CA ILE A 373 -10.71 3.90 14.89
C ILE A 373 -11.52 4.53 16.03
N GLU A 374 -12.27 5.59 15.75
CA GLU A 374 -13.22 6.20 16.67
C GLU A 374 -14.30 5.22 17.12
N ASP A 375 -15.11 5.64 18.10
CA ASP A 375 -16.28 4.87 18.52
C ASP A 375 -17.29 4.79 17.36
N ALA A 376 -17.67 3.55 16.99
CA ALA A 376 -18.52 3.29 15.84
C ALA A 376 -19.87 4.05 15.89
N ALA A 377 -20.44 4.21 17.10
CA ALA A 377 -21.68 4.95 17.29
C ALA A 377 -21.58 6.42 16.85
N ASP A 378 -20.43 7.06 17.11
CA ASP A 378 -20.21 8.46 16.74
C ASP A 378 -20.03 8.60 15.22
N LEU A 379 -19.35 7.64 14.58
CA LEU A 379 -19.20 7.59 13.13
C LEU A 379 -20.55 7.43 12.41
N LEU A 380 -21.41 6.55 12.92
CA LEU A 380 -22.75 6.35 12.37
C LEU A 380 -23.65 7.56 12.59
N ALA A 381 -23.61 8.18 13.78
CA ALA A 381 -24.38 9.39 14.08
C ALA A 381 -23.95 10.58 13.20
N ASP A 382 -22.65 10.71 12.94
CA ASP A 382 -22.13 11.76 12.05
C ASP A 382 -22.60 11.58 10.59
N LEU A 383 -22.59 10.34 10.10
CA LEU A 383 -23.11 10.04 8.76
C LEU A 383 -24.63 10.25 8.69
N GLU A 384 -25.39 9.81 9.70
CA GLU A 384 -26.85 10.00 9.77
C GLU A 384 -27.24 11.47 9.71
N GLN A 385 -26.60 12.33 10.52
CA GLN A 385 -26.90 13.76 10.51
C GLN A 385 -26.47 14.42 9.18
N ALA A 386 -25.37 13.99 8.57
CA ALA A 386 -24.86 14.59 7.34
C ALA A 386 -25.69 14.20 6.10
N LEU A 387 -26.29 13.01 6.11
CA LEU A 387 -27.13 12.46 5.03
C LEU A 387 -28.58 12.97 5.03
N THR A 388 -29.04 13.58 6.13
CA THR A 388 -30.38 14.18 6.29
C THR A 388 -30.40 15.61 5.78
#